data_AF-A0A0J8VAA3-F1
#
_entry.id   AF-A0A0J8VAA3-F1
#
_cell.length_a   1.000
_cell.length_b   1.000
_cell.length_c   1.000
_cell.angle_alpha   90.00
_cell.angle_beta   90.00
_cell.angle_gamma   90.00
#
_symmetry.space_group_name_H-M   'P 1'
#
loop_
_entity.id
_entity.type
_entity.pdbx_description
1 polymer ?
#
loop_
_entity_poly.entity_id
_entity_poly.type
_entity_poly.pdbx_seq_one_letter_code
_entity_poly.pdbx_strand_id
1 'polypeptide(L)'
;MKPTAEPSVNLTRLIVKDLFSIGRLPLLLLVLILGSALAVVYITHQSRQLIVQQEQLLIERDQLDIEWRNQILEENSLAEHSRVERLAETQLEMKRPTAANEIVVQR
;
A
#
# COMPACT_ATOMS: atom_id res chain seq x y z
N MET A 1 35.35 46.82 -64.07
CA MET A 1 34.84 45.44 -63.97
C MET A 1 34.68 45.13 -62.49
N LYS A 2 33.47 45.27 -61.94
CA LYS A 2 33.20 45.13 -60.49
C LYS A 2 32.67 43.71 -60.26
N PRO A 3 33.24 42.89 -59.37
CA PRO A 3 32.81 41.52 -59.18
C PRO A 3 31.45 41.52 -58.46
N THR A 4 30.47 40.84 -59.03
CA THR A 4 29.15 40.64 -58.46
C THR A 4 29.23 39.58 -57.36
N ALA A 5 28.91 39.98 -56.13
CA ALA A 5 28.86 39.09 -54.97
C ALA A 5 27.75 38.04 -55.15
N GLU A 6 28.10 36.76 -55.03
CA GLU A 6 27.14 35.66 -55.03
C GLU A 6 26.24 35.70 -53.79
N PRO A 7 24.95 35.35 -53.91
CA PRO A 7 24.05 35.32 -52.76
C PRO A 7 24.42 34.14 -51.86
N SER A 8 24.79 34.40 -50.61
CA SER A 8 25.01 33.36 -49.61
C SER A 8 23.67 32.69 -49.26
N VAL A 9 23.33 31.65 -50.00
CA VAL A 9 22.16 30.82 -49.73
C VAL A 9 22.36 30.13 -48.38
N ASN A 10 21.58 30.55 -47.39
CA ASN A 10 21.64 30.03 -46.02
C ASN A 10 20.97 28.65 -45.95
N LEU A 11 21.74 27.60 -46.27
CA LEU A 11 21.31 26.20 -46.26
C LEU A 11 20.69 25.77 -44.92
N THR A 12 21.23 26.24 -43.80
CA THR A 12 20.70 25.96 -42.46
C THR A 12 19.26 26.44 -42.29
N ARG A 13 18.93 27.62 -42.82
CA ARG A 13 17.54 28.14 -42.79
C ARG A 13 16.61 27.35 -43.70
N LEU A 14 17.12 26.86 -44.83
CA LEU A 14 16.33 26.08 -45.77
C LEU A 14 15.96 24.72 -45.19
N ILE A 15 16.92 24.02 -44.56
CA ILE A 15 16.70 22.73 -43.89
C ILE A 15 15.72 22.87 -42.72
N VAL A 16 15.86 23.92 -41.90
CA VAL A 16 14.91 24.20 -40.81
C VAL A 16 13.51 24.46 -41.37
N LYS A 17 13.39 25.23 -42.45
CA LYS A 17 12.10 25.50 -43.08
C LYS A 17 11.46 24.25 -43.69
N ASP A 18 12.24 23.39 -44.33
CA ASP A 18 11.76 22.13 -44.91
C ASP A 18 11.35 21.12 -43.84
N LEU A 19 12.11 21.03 -42.74
CA LEU A 19 11.77 20.20 -41.59
C LEU A 19 10.42 20.63 -40.97
N PHE A 20 10.17 21.93 -40.89
CA PHE A 20 8.90 22.47 -40.39
C PHE A 20 7.75 22.45 -41.42
N SER A 21 8.05 22.34 -42.72
CA SER A 21 7.04 22.37 -43.79
C SER A 21 6.62 20.98 -44.26
N ILE A 22 7.58 20.08 -44.52
CA ILE A 22 7.37 18.68 -44.93
C ILE A 22 7.39 17.73 -43.72
N GLY A 23 8.20 18.02 -42.69
CA GLY A 23 8.37 17.16 -41.51
C GLY A 23 7.33 17.35 -40.39
N ARG A 24 6.18 17.98 -40.64
CA ARG A 24 5.17 18.25 -39.60
C ARG A 24 4.65 17.00 -38.92
N LEU A 25 4.39 15.94 -39.68
CA LEU A 25 3.90 14.65 -39.18
C LEU A 25 4.92 13.94 -38.28
N PRO A 26 6.19 13.72 -38.70
CA PRO A 26 7.20 13.12 -37.83
C PRO A 26 7.53 13.99 -36.62
N LEU A 27 7.50 15.32 -36.75
CA LEU A 27 7.70 16.23 -35.61
C LEU A 27 6.58 16.09 -34.57
N LEU A 28 5.32 15.99 -35.01
CA LEU A 28 4.17 15.73 -34.13
C LEU A 28 4.29 14.39 -33.41
N LEU A 29 4.63 13.33 -34.14
CA LEU A 29 4.84 12.00 -33.57
C LEU A 29 5.99 11.99 -32.54
N LEU A 30 7.07 12.71 -32.82
CA LEU A 30 8.18 12.85 -31.88
C LEU A 30 7.73 13.52 -30.58
N VAL A 31 6.98 14.62 -30.66
CA VAL A 31 6.43 15.28 -29.48
C VAL A 31 5.47 14.36 -28.72
N LEU A 32 4.64 13.59 -29.43
CA LEU A 32 3.68 12.67 -28.83
C LEU A 32 4.39 11.53 -28.07
N ILE A 33 5.46 10.97 -28.65
CA ILE A 33 6.28 9.94 -28.01
C ILE A 33 6.99 10.49 -26.77
N LEU A 34 7.58 11.69 -26.87
CA LEU A 34 8.21 12.35 -25.71
C LEU A 34 7.18 12.63 -24.61
N GLY A 35 6.00 13.12 -24.97
CA GLY A 35 4.90 13.33 -24.03
C GLY A 35 4.45 12.03 -23.37
N SER A 36 4.33 10.95 -24.15
CA SER A 36 4.00 9.61 -23.65
C SER A 36 5.05 9.09 -22.67
N ALA A 37 6.34 9.21 -23.01
CA ALA A 37 7.42 8.78 -22.13
C ALA A 37 7.40 9.51 -20.77
N LEU A 38 7.21 10.83 -20.79
CA LEU A 38 7.08 11.62 -19.56
C LEU A 38 5.81 11.26 -18.78
N ALA A 39 4.68 11.06 -19.46
CA ALA A 39 3.43 10.65 -18.84
C ALA A 39 3.56 9.30 -18.14
N VAL A 40 4.21 8.32 -18.75
CA VAL A 40 4.45 7.00 -18.14
C VAL A 40 5.29 7.13 -16.87
N VAL A 41 6.37 7.91 -16.90
CA VAL A 41 7.21 8.15 -15.71
C VAL A 41 6.39 8.82 -14.60
N TYR A 42 5.60 9.83 -14.95
CA TYR A 42 4.75 10.55 -14.01
C TYR A 42 3.70 9.64 -13.36
N ILE A 43 2.97 8.86 -14.16
CA ILE A 43 1.96 7.90 -13.68
C ILE A 43 2.62 6.85 -12.78
N THR A 44 3.80 6.36 -13.14
CA THR A 44 4.52 5.38 -12.32
C THR A 44 4.94 5.95 -10.97
N HIS A 45 5.41 7.20 -10.95
CA HIS A 45 5.75 7.88 -9.70
C HIS A 45 4.52 8.07 -8.82
N GLN A 46 3.41 8.52 -9.38
CA GLN A 46 2.16 8.70 -8.65
C GLN A 46 1.62 7.37 -8.11
N SER A 47 1.67 6.32 -8.93
CA SER A 47 1.26 4.97 -8.54
C SER A 47 2.07 4.48 -7.34
N ARG A 48 3.40 4.66 -7.35
CA ARG A 48 4.26 4.31 -6.20
C ARG A 48 3.84 5.05 -4.93
N GLN A 49 3.54 6.34 -5.01
CA GLN A 49 3.09 7.11 -3.84
C GLN A 49 1.77 6.58 -3.28
N LEU A 50 0.79 6.33 -4.15
CA LEU A 50 -0.51 5.77 -3.76
C LEU A 50 -0.39 4.38 -3.13
N ILE A 51 0.46 3.52 -3.69
CA ILE A 51 0.72 2.18 -3.15
C ILE A 51 1.31 2.28 -1.74
N VAL A 52 2.29 3.14 -1.52
CA VAL A 52 2.90 3.32 -0.18
C VAL A 52 1.86 3.78 0.85
N GLN A 53 0.97 4.71 0.49
CA GLN A 53 -0.10 5.15 1.39
C GLN A 53 -1.08 4.01 1.71
N GLN A 54 -1.43 3.20 0.72
CA GLN A 54 -2.28 2.03 0.93
C GLN A 54 -1.59 1.00 1.85
N GLU A 55 -0.31 0.72 1.61
CA GLU A 55 0.47 -0.22 2.43
C GLU A 55 0.53 0.24 3.89
N GLN A 56 0.69 1.55 4.15
CA GLN A 56 0.67 2.10 5.50
C GLN A 56 -0.65 1.83 6.23
N LEU A 57 -1.79 2.08 5.56
CA LEU A 57 -3.11 1.82 6.14
C LEU A 57 -3.35 0.33 6.39
N LEU A 58 -2.86 -0.54 5.51
CA LEU A 58 -2.94 -1.99 5.70
C LEU A 58 -2.13 -2.45 6.92
N ILE A 59 -0.93 -1.90 7.11
CA ILE A 59 -0.09 -2.19 8.28
C ILE A 59 -0.78 -1.74 9.56
N GLU A 60 -1.38 -0.54 9.57
CA GLU A 60 -2.12 -0.04 10.74
C GLU A 60 -3.31 -0.94 11.08
N ARG A 61 -4.09 -1.36 10.08
CA ARG A 61 -5.18 -2.33 10.27
C ARG A 61 -4.68 -3.63 10.88
N ASP A 62 -3.59 -4.18 10.34
CA ASP A 62 -3.05 -5.45 10.81
C ASP A 62 -2.54 -5.34 12.26
N GLN A 63 -2.00 -4.19 12.66
CA GLN A 63 -1.63 -3.92 14.06
C GLN A 63 -2.84 -3.92 14.98
N LEU A 64 -3.91 -3.21 14.60
CA LEU A 64 -5.16 -3.18 15.37
C LEU A 64 -5.79 -4.58 15.49
N ASP A 65 -5.74 -5.38 14.43
CA ASP A 65 -6.23 -6.76 14.46
C ASP A 65 -5.44 -7.64 15.44
N ILE A 66 -4.13 -7.43 15.55
CA ILE A 66 -3.29 -8.12 16.54
C ILE A 66 -3.67 -7.70 17.96
N GLU A 67 -3.81 -6.39 18.19
CA GLU A 67 -4.21 -5.84 19.51
C GLU A 67 -5.58 -6.37 19.95
N TRP A 68 -6.55 -6.35 19.03
CA TRP A 68 -7.89 -6.91 19.27
C TRP A 68 -7.83 -8.38 19.65
N ARG A 69 -7.06 -9.18 18.90
CA ARG A 69 -6.87 -10.61 19.22
C ARG A 69 -6.25 -10.80 20.60
N ASN A 70 -5.29 -9.97 20.98
CA ASN A 70 -4.69 -10.03 22.31
C ASN A 70 -5.71 -9.70 23.41
N GLN A 71 -6.51 -8.64 23.23
CA GLN A 71 -7.57 -8.28 24.18
C GLN A 71 -8.60 -9.41 24.37
N ILE A 72 -9.02 -10.06 23.28
CA ILE A 72 -9.92 -11.21 23.34
C ILE A 72 -9.29 -12.36 24.14
N LEU A 73 -8.00 -12.63 23.95
CA LEU A 73 -7.30 -13.68 24.71
C LEU A 73 -7.23 -13.34 26.22
N GLU A 74 -6.97 -12.08 26.55
CA GLU A 74 -6.99 -11.59 27.94
C GLU A 74 -8.37 -11.77 28.59
N GLU A 75 -9.44 -11.38 27.90
CA GLU A 75 -10.81 -11.55 28.41
C GLU A 75 -11.21 -13.02 28.58
N ASN A 76 -10.90 -13.87 27.61
CA ASN A 76 -11.16 -15.31 27.72
C ASN A 76 -10.40 -15.92 28.89
N SER A 77 -9.13 -15.55 29.10
CA SER A 77 -8.34 -15.98 30.26
C SER A 77 -8.95 -15.56 31.59
N LEU A 78 -9.50 -14.35 31.68
CA LEU A 78 -10.20 -13.85 32.87
C LEU A 78 -11.56 -14.54 33.09
N ALA A 79 -12.24 -14.93 32.01
CA ALA A 79 -13.59 -15.48 32.04
C ALA A 79 -13.64 -16.98 32.39
N GLU A 80 -12.68 -17.78 31.93
CA GLU A 80 -12.82 -19.24 31.86
C GLU A 80 -12.75 -19.97 33.21
N HIS A 81 -11.88 -19.58 34.15
CA HIS A 81 -11.66 -20.40 35.37
C HIS A 81 -11.75 -19.61 36.68
N SER A 82 -11.16 -18.41 36.74
CA SER A 82 -11.05 -17.68 38.00
C SER A 82 -12.38 -17.10 38.49
N ARG A 83 -13.32 -16.76 37.59
CA ARG A 83 -14.60 -16.16 37.99
C ARG A 83 -15.58 -17.19 38.52
N VAL A 84 -15.71 -18.34 37.87
CA VAL A 84 -16.65 -19.40 38.27
C VAL A 84 -16.20 -20.06 39.57
N GLU A 85 -14.91 -20.37 39.71
CA GLU A 85 -14.36 -20.99 40.92
C GLU A 85 -14.47 -20.05 42.14
N ARG A 86 -14.11 -18.76 41.99
CA ARG A 86 -14.29 -17.77 43.07
C ARG A 86 -15.75 -17.60 43.46
N LEU A 87 -16.67 -17.52 42.49
CA LEU A 87 -18.09 -17.37 42.78
C LEU A 87 -18.64 -18.60 43.52
N ALA A 88 -18.20 -19.81 43.15
CA ALA A 88 -18.57 -21.05 43.82
C ALA A 88 -18.02 -21.14 45.25
N GLU A 89 -16.78 -20.71 45.49
CA GLU A 89 -16.22 -20.67 46.85
C GLU A 89 -16.86 -19.59 47.73
N THR A 90 -17.07 -18.37 47.22
CA THR A 90 -17.55 -17.25 48.07
C THR A 90 -19.06 -17.16 48.21
N GLN A 91 -19.86 -17.49 47.21
CA GLN A 91 -21.32 -17.38 47.29
C GLN A 91 -22.02 -18.69 47.65
N LEU A 92 -21.42 -19.82 47.28
CA LEU A 92 -21.99 -21.14 47.51
C LEU A 92 -21.25 -21.93 48.61
N GLU A 93 -20.23 -21.32 49.25
CA GLU A 93 -19.35 -21.95 50.24
C GLU A 93 -18.79 -23.32 49.80
N MET A 94 -18.66 -23.54 48.49
CA MET A 94 -18.26 -24.83 47.96
C MET A 94 -16.79 -25.07 48.29
N LYS A 95 -16.53 -26.02 49.20
CA LYS A 95 -15.19 -26.51 49.49
C LYS A 95 -14.83 -27.66 48.56
N ARG A 96 -13.62 -27.63 47.99
CA ARG A 96 -13.06 -28.76 47.24
C ARG A 96 -13.11 -30.02 48.12
N PRO A 97 -13.75 -31.12 47.67
CA PRO A 97 -13.78 -32.36 48.43
C PRO A 97 -12.37 -32.93 48.58
N THR A 98 -11.94 -33.17 49.81
CA THR A 98 -10.69 -33.87 50.11
C THR A 98 -10.91 -35.39 49.98
N ALA A 99 -9.87 -36.14 49.61
CA ALA A 99 -9.90 -37.59 49.34
C ALA A 99 -10.56 -38.49 50.41
N ALA A 100 -10.85 -37.96 51.61
CA ALA A 100 -11.60 -38.64 52.66
C ALA A 100 -13.13 -38.67 52.44
N ASN A 101 -13.69 -37.81 51.57
CA ASN A 101 -15.14 -37.66 51.33
C ASN A 101 -15.56 -38.06 49.91
N GLU A 102 -14.68 -38.70 49.14
CA GLU A 102 -14.97 -39.13 47.78
C GLU A 102 -15.53 -40.56 47.78
N ILE A 103 -16.80 -40.73 47.40
CA ILE A 103 -17.43 -42.04 47.19
C ILE A 103 -17.52 -42.29 45.70
N VAL A 104 -16.62 -43.14 45.19
CA VAL A 104 -16.62 -43.56 43.78
C VAL A 104 -17.69 -44.64 43.61
N VAL A 105 -18.81 -44.28 42.98
CA VAL A 105 -19.83 -45.26 42.59
C VAL A 105 -19.44 -45.85 41.24
N GLN A 106 -18.88 -47.05 41.26
CA GLN A 106 -18.65 -47.85 40.06
C GLN A 106 -19.94 -48.60 39.72
N ARG A 107 -20.34 -48.55 38.45
CA ARG A 107 -21.55 -49.19 37.93
C ARG A 107 -21.35 -50.69 37.71
#